data_AF-A6FYV5-F1
#
_entry.id   AF-A6FYV5-F1
#
_cell.length_a   1.000
_cell.length_b   1.000
_cell.length_c   1.000
_cell.angle_alpha   90.00
_cell.angle_beta   90.00
_cell.angle_gamma   90.00
#
_symmetry.space_group_name_H-M   'P 1'
#
loop_
_entity.id
_entity.type
_entity.pdbx_description
1 polymer ?
#
loop_
_entity_poly.entity_id
_entity_poly.type
_entity_poly.pdbx_seq_one_letter_code
_entity_poly.pdbx_strand_id
1 'polypeptide(L)'
;MTAPQAQGDGAAGSSSGGSGTHFRTLGGLPALALVAGSMLGIGIFISPPEVAAYVTGSGPFMLVWILGGLAALFGALSLAELGAMMPRDGGDYAYLRQSWGPGIAFAAGWLQLLAIFPGSLASVAVATAKYQLPTLFGASVAEPVAILGWSVPASHLWAAGIIVALTIINHVGVKISGVVQVLVTSVPLAVLLITTLVVLWSQDPATPPEVLTGSNESASEASVFDLAHAYLPVYFAYSGWNAAIYVGGEIKNPARNLPRALVGGTAIVTALYLILCAGFLEVFSLEGLADVGEAGTAAAQAIFGPLGVLVVTGLIVLAMIGSLNGSVLTGSRIAFAMGKQGDCAKAAGDLHPRFATPAVALWMQCGIALALLFLDLALFGDGLDTLIAYTSSAMLITGTLTVLSVVILRRRLPKLERPYRTFLYPLPPVLYAISSVLVLAVLARQGDPSVWIAAGWFAGALLFYRLFHRRRAAGPEAPDPAAHVVQPKR
;
A
#
# COMPACT_ATOMS: atom_id res chain seq x y z
N MET A 1 -45.42 52.91 -42.52
CA MET A 1 -44.78 53.35 -41.26
C MET A 1 -45.14 52.36 -40.18
N THR A 2 -44.19 51.56 -39.70
CA THR A 2 -43.89 51.26 -38.27
C THR A 2 -43.01 50.01 -38.16
N ALA A 3 -42.17 50.04 -37.13
CA ALA A 3 -41.02 49.18 -36.83
C ALA A 3 -41.42 47.77 -36.28
N PRO A 4 -40.46 46.86 -36.02
CA PRO A 4 -40.72 45.45 -35.77
C PRO A 4 -41.11 45.14 -34.31
N GLN A 5 -41.94 44.12 -34.12
CA GLN A 5 -42.33 43.58 -32.81
C GLN A 5 -41.39 42.46 -32.36
N ALA A 6 -40.95 42.56 -31.10
CA ALA A 6 -40.35 41.50 -30.31
C ALA A 6 -41.45 40.70 -29.59
N GLN A 7 -41.36 39.37 -29.66
CA GLN A 7 -41.95 38.35 -28.77
C GLN A 7 -41.05 37.11 -28.99
N GLY A 8 -40.48 36.42 -28.01
CA GLY A 8 -40.91 36.21 -26.63
C GLY A 8 -41.45 34.79 -26.48
N ASP A 9 -40.62 33.76 -26.69
CA ASP A 9 -40.95 32.37 -26.38
C ASP A 9 -39.89 31.76 -25.48
N GLY A 10 -40.28 31.46 -24.25
CA GLY A 10 -39.55 30.56 -23.36
C GLY A 10 -40.12 29.15 -23.47
N ALA A 11 -39.25 28.14 -23.46
CA ALA A 11 -39.56 26.82 -22.93
C ALA A 11 -38.29 25.98 -22.72
N ALA A 12 -38.03 25.64 -21.45
CA ALA A 12 -37.47 24.38 -20.97
C ALA A 12 -36.13 23.88 -21.56
N GLY A 13 -35.03 24.49 -21.11
CA GLY A 13 -33.73 23.83 -21.09
C GLY A 13 -33.66 22.81 -19.96
N SER A 14 -33.89 21.53 -20.27
CA SER A 14 -33.63 20.42 -19.35
C SER A 14 -32.15 20.40 -18.96
N SER A 15 -31.88 20.55 -17.66
CA SER A 15 -30.56 20.49 -17.05
C SER A 15 -30.03 19.06 -17.12
N SER A 16 -29.16 18.79 -18.11
CA SER A 16 -28.29 17.62 -18.08
C SER A 16 -27.30 17.79 -16.91
N GLY A 17 -27.44 16.93 -15.91
CA GLY A 17 -26.54 16.85 -14.77
C GLY A 17 -25.13 16.54 -15.21
N GLY A 18 -24.28 17.57 -15.26
CA GLY A 18 -22.85 17.43 -15.50
C GLY A 18 -22.20 16.61 -14.39
N SER A 19 -21.73 15.41 -14.73
CA SER A 19 -20.79 14.67 -13.91
C SER A 19 -19.55 15.54 -13.67
N GLY A 20 -19.29 15.90 -12.41
CA GLY A 20 -18.19 16.76 -12.01
C GLY A 20 -16.87 16.31 -12.62
N THR A 21 -16.26 17.18 -13.42
CA THR A 21 -14.92 17.02 -13.98
C THR A 21 -13.91 16.92 -12.84
N HIS A 22 -13.49 15.70 -12.50
CA HIS A 22 -12.32 15.49 -11.65
C HIS A 22 -11.10 16.12 -12.36
N PHE A 23 -10.58 17.22 -11.81
CA PHE A 23 -9.39 17.86 -12.37
C PHE A 23 -8.19 16.92 -12.20
N ARG A 24 -7.53 16.58 -13.31
CA ARG A 24 -6.24 15.86 -13.30
C ARG A 24 -5.15 16.79 -12.78
N THR A 25 -4.84 16.71 -11.49
CA THR A 25 -3.92 17.63 -10.81
C THR A 25 -2.54 17.01 -10.55
N LEU A 26 -2.44 15.69 -10.37
CA LEU A 26 -1.20 15.00 -10.01
C LEU A 26 -0.29 14.77 -11.22
N GLY A 27 0.94 15.30 -11.17
CA GLY A 27 1.97 15.08 -12.18
C GLY A 27 2.64 13.70 -12.06
N GLY A 28 3.54 13.37 -13.00
CA GLY A 28 4.28 12.11 -13.00
C GLY A 28 5.22 11.94 -11.80
N LEU A 29 5.93 12.99 -11.39
CA LEU A 29 6.82 12.94 -10.21
C LEU A 29 6.06 12.74 -8.89
N PRO A 30 4.97 13.47 -8.59
CA PRO A 30 4.11 13.16 -7.45
C PRO A 30 3.55 11.74 -7.48
N ALA A 31 3.17 11.21 -8.65
CA ALA A 31 2.68 9.83 -8.76
C ALA A 31 3.79 8.80 -8.47
N LEU A 32 5.02 9.04 -8.95
CA LEU A 32 6.19 8.23 -8.64
C LEU A 32 6.53 8.27 -7.14
N ALA A 33 6.54 9.46 -6.55
CA ALA A 33 6.77 9.67 -5.12
C ALA A 33 5.64 9.06 -4.27
N LEU A 34 4.41 9.04 -4.75
CA LEU A 34 3.31 8.33 -4.09
C LEU A 34 3.60 6.83 -4.03
N VAL A 35 4.01 6.20 -5.13
CA VAL A 35 4.37 4.78 -5.13
C VAL A 35 5.58 4.51 -4.23
N ALA A 36 6.67 5.25 -4.44
CA ALA A 36 7.89 5.05 -3.67
C ALA A 36 7.70 5.34 -2.17
N GLY A 37 6.93 6.37 -1.82
CA GLY A 37 6.64 6.74 -0.44
C GLY A 37 5.65 5.80 0.23
N SER A 38 4.65 5.28 -0.50
CA SER A 38 3.77 4.24 0.02
C SER A 38 4.53 2.95 0.30
N MET A 39 5.53 2.60 -0.52
CA MET A 39 6.39 1.44 -0.29
C MET A 39 7.43 1.67 0.81
N LEU A 40 8.04 2.86 0.88
CA LEU A 40 9.01 3.21 1.92
C LEU A 40 8.32 3.42 3.28
N GLY A 41 7.84 2.31 3.85
CA GLY A 41 7.23 2.22 5.17
C GLY A 41 8.18 1.59 6.20
N ILE A 42 7.62 1.26 7.38
CA ILE A 42 8.40 0.75 8.52
C ILE A 42 8.94 -0.67 8.26
N GLY A 43 8.36 -1.40 7.30
CA GLY A 43 8.70 -2.79 7.01
C GLY A 43 10.18 -3.02 6.70
N ILE A 44 10.86 -2.16 5.93
CA ILE A 44 12.30 -2.31 5.68
C ILE A 44 13.17 -2.20 6.93
N PHE A 45 12.62 -1.67 8.02
CA PHE A 45 13.33 -1.45 9.26
C PHE A 45 13.05 -2.54 10.30
N ILE A 46 11.83 -3.11 10.32
CA ILE A 46 11.44 -4.16 11.28
C ILE A 46 11.49 -5.57 10.70
N SER A 47 11.33 -5.72 9.39
CA SER A 47 11.35 -7.03 8.74
C SER A 47 12.74 -7.65 8.59
N PRO A 48 13.86 -6.91 8.43
CA PRO A 48 15.17 -7.56 8.36
C PRO A 48 15.51 -8.40 9.61
N PRO A 49 15.32 -7.90 10.85
CA PRO A 49 15.45 -8.73 12.05
C PRO A 49 14.58 -9.98 12.05
N GLU A 50 13.29 -9.83 11.68
CA GLU A 50 12.37 -10.98 11.58
C GLU A 50 12.84 -12.01 10.56
N VAL A 51 13.26 -11.57 9.37
CA VAL A 51 13.80 -12.46 8.32
C VAL A 51 15.06 -13.17 8.80
N ALA A 52 15.97 -12.45 9.44
CA ALA A 52 17.22 -13.00 9.98
C ALA A 52 16.96 -14.10 11.02
N ALA A 53 15.87 -14.01 11.79
CA ALA A 53 15.48 -15.04 12.74
C ALA A 53 14.99 -16.36 12.09
N TYR A 54 14.57 -16.33 10.82
CA TYR A 54 14.04 -17.51 10.11
C TYR A 54 15.01 -18.11 9.09
N VAL A 55 16.12 -17.46 8.76
CA VAL A 55 17.02 -17.93 7.70
C VAL A 55 18.45 -18.10 8.20
N THR A 56 19.09 -19.19 7.78
CA THR A 56 20.50 -19.45 8.06
C THR A 56 21.34 -19.06 6.85
N GLY A 57 22.15 -18.01 7.01
CA GLY A 57 23.08 -17.53 5.98
C GLY A 57 22.59 -16.31 5.20
N SER A 58 23.55 -15.46 4.82
CA SER A 58 23.35 -14.19 4.12
C SER A 58 22.71 -14.36 2.73
N GLY A 59 23.01 -15.48 2.06
CA GLY A 59 22.45 -15.86 0.76
C GLY A 59 20.92 -16.02 0.80
N PRO A 60 20.38 -16.94 1.62
CA PRO A 60 18.94 -17.07 1.83
C PRO A 60 18.26 -15.77 2.28
N PHE A 61 18.87 -15.01 3.19
CA PHE A 61 18.37 -13.69 3.60
C PHE A 61 18.16 -12.77 2.39
N MET A 62 19.20 -12.56 1.58
CA MET A 62 19.10 -11.72 0.38
C MET A 62 18.13 -12.28 -0.66
N LEU A 63 18.07 -13.60 -0.80
CA LEU A 63 17.16 -14.26 -1.75
C LEU A 63 15.69 -13.95 -1.44
N VAL A 64 15.27 -13.96 -0.17
CA VAL A 64 13.89 -13.63 0.22
C VAL A 64 13.53 -12.20 -0.19
N TRP A 65 14.43 -11.23 0.05
CA TRP A 65 14.25 -9.84 -0.38
C TRP A 65 14.19 -9.68 -1.90
N ILE A 66 15.05 -10.40 -2.63
CA ILE A 66 15.02 -10.42 -4.11
C ILE A 66 13.69 -10.97 -4.61
N LEU A 67 13.21 -12.08 -4.05
CA LEU A 67 11.94 -12.70 -4.43
C LEU A 67 10.75 -11.78 -4.13
N GLY A 68 10.75 -11.10 -2.98
CA GLY A 68 9.73 -10.11 -2.63
C GLY A 68 9.71 -8.92 -3.60
N GLY A 69 10.88 -8.36 -3.91
CA GLY A 69 11.01 -7.25 -4.86
C GLY A 69 10.58 -7.64 -6.28
N LEU A 70 10.95 -8.84 -6.74
CA LEU A 70 10.49 -9.38 -8.02
C LEU A 70 8.97 -9.58 -8.06
N ALA A 71 8.37 -10.11 -6.98
CA ALA A 71 6.93 -10.23 -6.88
C ALA A 71 6.26 -8.84 -6.97
N ALA A 72 6.72 -7.85 -6.20
CA ALA A 72 6.20 -6.48 -6.27
C ALA A 72 6.32 -5.89 -7.68
N LEU A 73 7.46 -6.07 -8.35
CA LEU A 73 7.67 -5.63 -9.74
C LEU A 73 6.73 -6.32 -10.71
N PHE A 74 6.49 -7.62 -10.56
CA PHE A 74 5.53 -8.34 -11.41
C PHE A 74 4.09 -7.88 -11.21
N GLY A 75 3.72 -7.55 -9.96
CA GLY A 75 2.47 -6.87 -9.65
C GLY A 75 2.37 -5.53 -10.35
N ALA A 76 3.39 -4.67 -10.20
CA ALA A 76 3.44 -3.33 -10.78
C ALA A 76 3.39 -3.35 -12.33
N LEU A 77 4.13 -4.25 -12.98
CA LEU A 77 4.09 -4.46 -14.44
C LEU A 77 2.70 -4.91 -14.92
N SER A 78 1.99 -5.69 -14.12
CA SER A 78 0.64 -6.15 -14.45
C SER A 78 -0.37 -5.01 -14.30
N LEU A 79 -0.38 -4.32 -13.15
CA LEU A 79 -1.31 -3.22 -12.87
C LEU A 79 -1.05 -1.98 -13.72
N ALA A 80 0.18 -1.76 -14.19
CA ALA A 80 0.50 -0.70 -15.13
C ALA A 80 -0.33 -0.77 -16.43
N GLU A 81 -0.64 -1.98 -16.91
CA GLU A 81 -1.54 -2.16 -18.07
C GLU A 81 -2.98 -1.78 -17.73
N LEU A 82 -3.50 -2.29 -16.61
CA LEU A 82 -4.87 -1.99 -16.18
C LEU A 82 -5.07 -0.51 -15.93
N GLY A 83 -4.12 0.13 -15.26
CA GLY A 83 -4.20 1.54 -14.92
C GLY A 83 -3.99 2.48 -16.11
N ALA A 84 -3.15 2.11 -17.08
CA ALA A 84 -3.07 2.87 -18.33
C ALA A 84 -4.33 2.69 -19.19
N MET A 85 -4.94 1.50 -19.17
CA MET A 85 -6.15 1.16 -19.93
C MET A 85 -7.42 1.76 -19.31
N MET A 86 -7.50 1.84 -17.98
CA MET A 86 -8.68 2.31 -17.24
C MET A 86 -8.27 3.24 -16.08
N PRO A 87 -7.84 4.48 -16.35
CA PRO A 87 -7.37 5.42 -15.33
C PRO A 87 -8.53 6.06 -14.57
N ARG A 88 -9.14 5.29 -13.67
CA ARG A 88 -10.25 5.68 -12.80
C ARG A 88 -9.83 5.59 -11.34
N ASP A 89 -10.52 6.31 -10.47
CA ASP A 89 -10.32 6.20 -9.02
C ASP A 89 -10.89 4.87 -8.49
N GLY A 90 -10.33 4.39 -7.38
CA GLY A 90 -10.79 3.18 -6.69
C GLY A 90 -9.95 1.92 -6.96
N GLY A 91 -8.92 2.00 -7.81
CA GLY A 91 -7.90 0.97 -7.97
C GLY A 91 -8.45 -0.44 -8.20
N ASP A 92 -8.02 -1.40 -7.36
CA ASP A 92 -8.37 -2.82 -7.42
C ASP A 92 -9.88 -3.05 -7.59
N TYR A 93 -10.71 -2.35 -6.82
CA TYR A 93 -12.16 -2.51 -6.85
C TYR A 93 -12.74 -2.27 -8.26
N ALA A 94 -12.27 -1.22 -8.95
CA ALA A 94 -12.72 -0.91 -10.30
C ALA A 94 -12.32 -2.00 -11.31
N TYR A 95 -11.09 -2.53 -11.19
CA TYR A 95 -10.58 -3.57 -12.08
C TYR A 95 -11.28 -4.91 -11.85
N LEU A 96 -11.49 -5.28 -10.58
CA LEU A 96 -12.20 -6.50 -10.19
C LEU A 96 -13.66 -6.47 -10.64
N ARG A 97 -14.33 -5.31 -10.56
CA ARG A 97 -15.73 -5.16 -11.00
C ARG A 97 -15.87 -5.41 -12.49
N GLN A 98 -14.91 -4.95 -13.29
CA GLN A 98 -14.90 -5.15 -14.75
C GLN A 98 -14.50 -6.57 -15.17
N SER A 99 -13.63 -7.24 -14.39
CA SER A 99 -13.03 -8.54 -14.75
C SER A 99 -13.76 -9.72 -14.12
N TRP A 100 -13.82 -9.79 -12.80
CA TRP A 100 -14.42 -10.89 -12.03
C TRP A 100 -15.91 -10.67 -11.76
N GLY A 101 -16.37 -9.42 -11.83
CA GLY A 101 -17.76 -9.03 -11.66
C GLY A 101 -18.06 -8.45 -10.27
N PRO A 102 -19.29 -7.95 -10.06
CA PRO A 102 -19.64 -7.15 -8.88
C PRO A 102 -19.47 -7.84 -7.53
N GLY A 103 -19.75 -9.15 -7.43
CA GLY A 103 -19.65 -9.86 -6.14
C GLY A 103 -18.21 -10.04 -5.65
N ILE A 104 -17.27 -10.36 -6.56
CA ILE A 104 -15.85 -10.47 -6.23
C ILE A 104 -15.26 -9.07 -5.95
N ALA A 105 -15.67 -8.06 -6.72
CA ALA A 105 -15.30 -6.69 -6.46
C ALA A 105 -15.77 -6.21 -5.07
N PHE A 106 -17.01 -6.52 -4.70
CA PHE A 106 -17.53 -6.24 -3.36
C PHE A 106 -16.70 -6.91 -2.27
N ALA A 107 -16.45 -8.22 -2.39
CA ALA A 107 -15.69 -8.97 -1.38
C ALA A 107 -14.24 -8.46 -1.23
N ALA A 108 -13.57 -8.16 -2.34
CA ALA A 108 -12.23 -7.58 -2.31
C ALA A 108 -12.23 -6.14 -1.81
N GLY A 109 -13.22 -5.32 -2.19
CA GLY A 109 -13.38 -3.96 -1.66
C GLY A 109 -13.63 -3.97 -0.15
N TRP A 110 -14.41 -4.95 0.34
CA TRP A 110 -14.67 -5.16 1.75
C TRP A 110 -13.40 -5.51 2.53
N LEU A 111 -12.57 -6.43 2.03
CA LEU A 111 -11.25 -6.69 2.61
C LEU A 111 -10.35 -5.44 2.57
N GLN A 112 -10.40 -4.67 1.50
CA GLN A 112 -9.60 -3.45 1.42
C GLN A 112 -10.01 -2.41 2.47
N LEU A 113 -11.32 -2.31 2.75
CA LEU A 113 -11.89 -1.40 3.73
C LEU A 113 -11.75 -1.86 5.18
N LEU A 114 -11.70 -3.17 5.45
CA LEU A 114 -11.68 -3.72 6.81
C LEU A 114 -10.34 -4.33 7.24
N ALA A 115 -9.43 -4.55 6.29
CA ALA A 115 -8.13 -5.15 6.56
C ALA A 115 -7.02 -4.27 6.00
N ILE A 116 -6.99 -4.09 4.68
CA ILE A 116 -5.76 -3.68 4.01
C ILE A 116 -5.37 -2.24 4.34
N PHE A 117 -6.19 -1.25 3.97
CA PHE A 117 -5.80 0.15 4.17
C PHE A 117 -5.82 0.58 5.64
N PRO A 118 -6.86 0.26 6.43
CA PRO A 118 -6.85 0.64 7.84
C PRO A 118 -5.84 -0.18 8.65
N GLY A 119 -5.64 -1.46 8.34
CA GLY A 119 -4.66 -2.32 9.01
C GLY A 119 -3.23 -1.90 8.72
N SER A 120 -2.87 -1.59 7.46
CA SER A 120 -1.57 -0.99 7.13
C SER A 120 -1.37 0.36 7.83
N LEU A 121 -2.40 1.21 7.83
CA LEU A 121 -2.35 2.51 8.49
C LEU A 121 -2.11 2.38 9.99
N ALA A 122 -2.79 1.46 10.66
CA ALA A 122 -2.60 1.18 12.08
C ALA A 122 -1.24 0.50 12.37
N SER A 123 -0.82 -0.47 11.56
CA SER A 123 0.47 -1.18 11.71
C SER A 123 1.65 -0.22 11.60
N VAL A 124 1.67 0.60 10.54
CA VAL A 124 2.75 1.56 10.33
C VAL A 124 2.74 2.63 11.43
N ALA A 125 1.57 3.11 11.86
CA ALA A 125 1.48 4.13 12.91
C ALA A 125 1.96 3.60 14.28
N VAL A 126 1.56 2.39 14.68
CA VAL A 126 1.96 1.80 15.97
C VAL A 126 3.42 1.38 15.98
N ALA A 127 3.93 0.83 14.87
CA ALA A 127 5.36 0.53 14.75
C ALA A 127 6.21 1.81 14.79
N THR A 128 5.79 2.88 14.10
CA THR A 128 6.46 4.19 14.16
C THR A 128 6.50 4.71 15.60
N ALA A 129 5.37 4.59 16.31
CA ALA A 129 5.25 5.03 17.67
C ALA A 129 6.10 4.19 18.65
N LYS A 130 6.18 2.88 18.42
CA LYS A 130 6.93 1.93 19.25
C LYS A 130 8.43 2.07 19.09
N TYR A 131 8.94 2.18 17.86
CA TYR A 131 10.38 2.10 17.59
C TYR A 131 11.07 3.46 17.45
N GLN A 132 10.39 4.50 16.94
CA GLN A 132 11.05 5.78 16.64
C GLN A 132 10.82 6.86 17.71
N LEU A 133 9.62 6.92 18.31
CA LEU A 133 9.33 7.99 19.28
C LEU A 133 10.15 7.92 20.57
N PRO A 134 10.40 6.74 21.19
CA PRO A 134 11.22 6.66 22.40
C PRO A 134 12.66 7.12 22.15
N THR A 135 13.18 6.86 20.94
CA THR A 135 14.51 7.27 20.51
C THR A 135 14.62 8.79 20.32
N LEU A 136 13.56 9.45 19.84
CA LEU A 136 13.56 10.91 19.60
C LEU A 136 13.21 11.73 20.85
N PHE A 137 12.28 11.24 21.66
CA PHE A 137 11.65 12.02 22.74
C PHE A 137 11.95 11.46 24.14
N GLY A 138 12.70 10.36 24.23
CA GLY A 138 13.10 9.70 25.47
C GLY A 138 12.16 8.56 25.89
N ALA A 139 12.65 7.66 26.75
CA ALA A 139 11.92 6.46 27.14
C ALA A 139 10.55 6.72 27.80
N SER A 140 10.36 7.91 28.40
CA SER A 140 9.09 8.28 29.05
C SER A 140 7.90 8.32 28.09
N VAL A 141 8.11 8.49 26.77
CA VAL A 141 7.01 8.45 25.79
C VAL A 141 6.55 7.04 25.44
N ALA A 142 7.29 6.01 25.88
CA ALA A 142 6.93 4.60 25.73
C ALA A 142 6.11 4.07 26.92
N GLU A 143 6.13 4.77 28.05
CA GLU A 143 5.50 4.33 29.30
C GLU A 143 3.98 4.14 29.12
N PRO A 144 3.40 3.00 29.51
CA PRO A 144 1.97 2.76 29.42
C PRO A 144 1.17 3.80 30.22
N VAL A 145 0.02 4.20 29.67
CA VAL A 145 -0.89 5.16 30.29
C VAL A 145 -2.09 4.42 30.86
N ALA A 146 -2.38 4.64 32.14
CA ALA A 146 -3.56 4.09 32.79
C ALA A 146 -4.82 4.90 32.40
N ILE A 147 -5.74 4.27 31.68
CA ILE A 147 -7.03 4.86 31.27
C ILE A 147 -8.16 4.00 31.83
N LEU A 148 -8.99 4.55 32.70
CA LEU A 148 -10.15 3.86 33.29
C LEU A 148 -9.80 2.51 33.94
N GLY A 149 -8.61 2.40 34.54
CA GLY A 149 -8.11 1.18 35.18
C GLY A 149 -7.43 0.18 34.23
N TRP A 150 -7.37 0.47 32.93
CA TRP A 150 -6.67 -0.34 31.93
C TRP A 150 -5.31 0.28 31.62
N SER A 151 -4.27 -0.54 31.57
CA SER A 151 -2.94 -0.11 31.11
C SER A 151 -2.91 -0.15 29.58
N VAL A 152 -2.80 1.02 28.95
CA VAL A 152 -2.77 1.16 27.48
C VAL A 152 -1.35 1.51 27.05
N PRO A 153 -0.71 0.77 26.12
CA PRO A 153 0.62 1.13 25.63
C PRO A 153 0.61 2.53 24.99
N ALA A 154 1.57 3.39 25.33
CA ALA A 154 1.64 4.73 24.77
C ALA A 154 1.79 4.73 23.24
N SER A 155 2.42 3.70 22.66
CA SER A 155 2.53 3.51 21.21
C SER A 155 1.17 3.55 20.51
N HIS A 156 0.12 2.96 21.12
CA HIS A 156 -1.22 2.92 20.54
C HIS A 156 -1.91 4.29 20.61
N LEU A 157 -1.68 5.05 21.67
CA LEU A 157 -2.21 6.41 21.81
C LEU A 157 -1.55 7.37 20.81
N TRP A 158 -0.23 7.28 20.65
CA TRP A 158 0.51 8.02 19.64
C TRP A 158 0.08 7.65 18.23
N ALA A 159 -0.07 6.36 17.93
CA ALA A 159 -0.56 5.88 16.66
C ALA A 159 -1.96 6.43 16.35
N ALA A 160 -2.88 6.37 17.32
CA ALA A 160 -4.22 6.95 17.17
C ALA A 160 -4.16 8.46 16.88
N GLY A 161 -3.29 9.19 17.58
CA GLY A 161 -3.04 10.62 17.34
C GLY A 161 -2.52 10.90 15.93
N ILE A 162 -1.55 10.13 15.46
CA ILE A 162 -0.97 10.24 14.10
C ILE A 162 -2.06 10.00 13.04
N ILE A 163 -2.86 8.94 13.19
CA ILE A 163 -3.94 8.58 12.26
C ILE A 163 -4.98 9.71 12.17
N VAL A 164 -5.42 10.23 13.31
CA VAL A 164 -6.39 11.33 13.36
C VAL A 164 -5.81 12.60 12.76
N ALA A 165 -4.57 12.96 13.10
CA ALA A 165 -3.90 14.15 12.56
C ALA A 165 -3.78 14.09 11.03
N LEU A 166 -3.31 12.97 10.48
CA LEU A 166 -3.20 12.78 9.03
C LEU A 166 -4.57 12.77 8.33
N THR A 167 -5.60 12.24 8.99
CA THR A 167 -6.98 12.27 8.48
C THR A 167 -7.49 13.71 8.40
N ILE A 168 -7.25 14.53 9.42
CA ILE A 168 -7.62 15.95 9.44
C ILE A 168 -6.90 16.71 8.31
N ILE A 169 -5.59 16.49 8.15
CA ILE A 169 -4.81 17.12 7.08
C ILE A 169 -5.38 16.75 5.70
N ASN A 170 -5.72 15.47 5.48
CA ASN A 170 -6.28 15.01 4.22
C ASN A 170 -7.74 15.45 4.00
N HIS A 171 -8.50 15.75 5.06
CA HIS A 171 -9.85 16.29 4.96
C HIS A 171 -9.85 17.71 4.35
N VAL A 172 -8.95 18.58 4.80
CA VAL A 172 -8.95 20.03 4.45
C VAL A 172 -8.46 20.32 3.03
N GLY A 173 -7.78 19.38 2.37
CA GLY A 173 -7.59 19.43 0.92
C GLY A 173 -6.14 19.39 0.43
N VAL A 174 -5.98 18.60 -0.63
CA VAL A 174 -4.79 17.88 -1.09
C VAL A 174 -3.93 18.67 -2.10
N LYS A 175 -4.16 19.98 -2.32
CA LYS A 175 -3.24 20.75 -3.19
C LYS A 175 -1.80 20.80 -2.64
N ILE A 176 -1.67 20.68 -1.32
CA ILE A 176 -0.38 20.63 -0.61
C ILE A 176 0.20 19.20 -0.56
N SER A 177 -0.63 18.17 -0.71
CA SER A 177 -0.23 16.77 -0.49
C SER A 177 0.76 16.26 -1.54
N GLY A 178 0.61 16.63 -2.82
CA GLY A 178 1.53 16.13 -3.86
C GLY A 178 2.98 16.63 -3.72
N VAL A 179 3.17 17.89 -3.31
CA VAL A 179 4.51 18.47 -3.07
C VAL A 179 5.10 17.91 -1.78
N VAL A 180 4.29 17.85 -0.72
CA VAL A 180 4.70 17.25 0.55
C VAL A 180 5.11 15.80 0.33
N GLN A 181 4.31 15.01 -0.41
CA GLN A 181 4.63 13.62 -0.75
C GLN A 181 5.99 13.48 -1.43
N VAL A 182 6.31 14.36 -2.38
CA VAL A 182 7.62 14.36 -3.04
C VAL A 182 8.73 14.58 -2.02
N LEU A 183 8.63 15.60 -1.17
CA LEU A 183 9.68 15.92 -0.18
C LEU A 183 9.87 14.82 0.85
N VAL A 184 8.77 14.34 1.47
CA VAL A 184 8.83 13.32 2.53
C VAL A 184 9.26 11.94 1.99
N THR A 185 9.18 11.73 0.68
CA THR A 185 9.67 10.50 0.03
C THR A 185 11.11 10.65 -0.45
N SER A 186 11.41 11.72 -1.20
CA SER A 186 12.71 11.86 -1.87
C SER A 186 13.85 12.08 -0.90
N VAL A 187 13.62 12.80 0.21
CA VAL A 187 14.68 13.10 1.17
C VAL A 187 15.13 11.84 1.92
N PRO A 188 14.25 11.07 2.59
CA PRO A 188 14.68 9.81 3.22
C PRO A 188 15.26 8.83 2.21
N LEU A 189 14.62 8.67 1.05
CA LEU A 189 15.09 7.75 0.01
C LEU A 189 16.51 8.08 -0.45
N ALA A 190 16.79 9.35 -0.74
CA ALA A 190 18.11 9.78 -1.18
C ALA A 190 19.16 9.65 -0.07
N VAL A 191 18.85 10.10 1.15
CA VAL A 191 19.82 10.07 2.25
C VAL A 191 20.14 8.63 2.63
N LEU A 192 19.14 7.77 2.81
CA LEU A 192 19.35 6.35 3.14
C LEU A 192 20.17 5.66 2.05
N LEU A 193 19.84 5.87 0.77
CA LEU A 193 20.61 5.31 -0.34
C LEU A 193 22.08 5.75 -0.30
N ILE A 194 22.33 7.05 -0.16
CA ILE A 194 23.69 7.60 -0.16
C ILE A 194 24.46 7.07 1.05
N THR A 195 23.88 7.11 2.26
CA THR A 195 24.54 6.64 3.46
C THR A 195 24.91 5.17 3.37
N THR A 196 24.02 4.33 2.84
CA THR A 196 24.30 2.90 2.71
C THR A 196 25.37 2.63 1.65
N LEU A 197 25.34 3.34 0.52
CA LEU A 197 26.40 3.21 -0.49
C LEU A 197 27.77 3.64 0.04
N VAL A 198 27.82 4.69 0.89
CA VAL A 198 29.06 5.10 1.55
C VAL A 198 29.57 4.01 2.49
N VAL A 199 28.68 3.41 3.30
CA VAL A 199 29.04 2.29 4.20
C VAL A 199 29.57 1.10 3.42
N LEU A 200 28.94 0.73 2.31
CA LEU A 200 29.40 -0.35 1.44
C LEU A 200 30.75 -0.02 0.77
N TRP A 201 31.01 1.24 0.44
CA TRP A 201 32.24 1.66 -0.22
C TRP A 201 33.43 1.83 0.74
N SER A 202 33.18 2.11 2.02
CA SER A 202 34.22 2.26 3.04
C SER A 202 34.77 0.94 3.59
N GLN A 203 34.32 -0.20 3.07
CA GLN A 203 34.77 -1.52 3.52
C GLN A 203 36.21 -1.81 3.10
N ASP A 204 36.98 -2.42 4.00
CA ASP A 204 38.34 -2.88 3.70
C ASP A 204 38.25 -4.09 2.75
N PRO A 205 38.83 -4.02 1.52
CA PRO A 205 38.84 -5.14 0.59
C PRO A 205 39.45 -6.43 1.15
N ALA A 206 40.23 -6.35 2.23
CA ALA A 206 40.85 -7.49 2.90
C ALA A 206 39.90 -8.31 3.79
N THR A 207 38.74 -7.74 4.18
CA THR A 207 37.67 -8.43 4.92
C THR A 207 36.40 -8.42 4.07
N PRO A 208 36.30 -9.30 3.06
CA PRO A 208 35.12 -9.34 2.22
C PRO A 208 33.87 -9.64 3.06
N PRO A 209 32.72 -9.01 2.72
CA PRO A 209 31.44 -9.25 3.36
C PRO A 209 31.13 -10.74 3.50
N GLU A 210 30.47 -11.14 4.59
CA GLU A 210 30.00 -12.52 4.77
C GLU A 210 29.05 -12.96 3.62
N VAL A 211 28.41 -11.98 2.95
CA VAL A 211 27.62 -12.14 1.72
C VAL A 211 28.43 -12.75 0.55
N LEU A 212 29.73 -12.48 0.48
CA LEU A 212 30.61 -12.93 -0.61
C LEU A 212 31.48 -14.12 -0.21
N THR A 213 31.74 -14.31 1.08
CA THR A 213 32.63 -15.37 1.57
C THR A 213 31.92 -16.67 1.88
N GLY A 214 30.57 -16.68 1.99
CA GLY A 214 29.76 -17.88 2.12
C GLY A 214 30.42 -18.88 3.06
N SER A 215 30.51 -18.54 4.36
CA SER A 215 30.89 -19.52 5.36
C SER A 215 29.97 -20.72 5.17
N ASN A 216 30.58 -21.85 4.76
CA ASN A 216 29.96 -23.17 4.74
C ASN A 216 29.71 -23.63 6.20
N GLU A 217 29.12 -22.79 7.04
CA GLU A 217 28.39 -23.32 8.19
C GLU A 217 27.26 -24.12 7.57
N SER A 218 27.37 -25.45 7.73
CA SER A 218 26.45 -26.46 7.25
C SER A 218 25.05 -25.86 7.14
N ALA A 219 24.68 -25.45 5.91
CA ALA A 219 23.38 -24.86 5.68
C ALA A 219 22.40 -25.96 6.07
N SER A 220 21.85 -25.88 7.28
CA SER A 220 20.60 -26.52 7.58
C SER A 220 19.71 -26.06 6.45
N GLU A 221 19.27 -26.99 5.59
CA GLU A 221 18.45 -26.65 4.43
C GLU A 221 17.27 -25.85 4.98
N ALA A 222 17.33 -24.52 4.83
CA ALA A 222 16.28 -23.64 5.34
C ALA A 222 15.01 -24.16 4.72
N SER A 223 14.09 -24.62 5.58
CA SER A 223 12.95 -25.34 5.09
C SER A 223 12.18 -24.42 4.16
N VAL A 224 11.51 -24.97 3.15
CA VAL A 224 10.55 -24.19 2.34
C VAL A 224 9.53 -23.49 3.26
N PHE A 225 9.28 -24.06 4.44
CA PHE A 225 8.47 -23.48 5.50
C PHE A 225 9.08 -22.25 6.18
N ASP A 226 10.38 -22.27 6.48
CA ASP A 226 11.08 -21.15 7.13
C ASP A 226 11.21 -19.97 6.15
N LEU A 227 11.52 -20.27 4.89
CA LEU A 227 11.54 -19.26 3.82
C LEU A 227 10.18 -18.61 3.59
N ALA A 228 9.07 -19.35 3.76
CA ALA A 228 7.74 -18.78 3.65
C ALA A 228 7.38 -17.85 4.84
N HIS A 229 7.88 -18.15 6.04
CA HIS A 229 7.72 -17.28 7.22
C HIS A 229 8.51 -15.99 7.05
N ALA A 230 9.77 -16.10 6.63
CA ALA A 230 10.61 -14.97 6.27
C ALA A 230 9.99 -14.11 5.16
N TYR A 231 9.22 -14.71 4.24
CA TYR A 231 8.65 -13.96 3.12
C TYR A 231 7.49 -13.04 3.51
N LEU A 232 6.69 -13.36 4.53
CA LEU A 232 5.51 -12.55 4.87
C LEU A 232 5.86 -11.12 5.33
N PRO A 233 6.84 -10.91 6.23
CA PRO A 233 7.34 -9.57 6.57
C PRO A 233 7.91 -8.84 5.36
N VAL A 234 8.64 -9.53 4.48
CA VAL A 234 9.18 -8.95 3.24
C VAL A 234 8.06 -8.53 2.28
N TYR A 235 7.01 -9.33 2.14
CA TYR A 235 5.84 -8.97 1.33
C TYR A 235 5.15 -7.72 1.89
N PHE A 236 5.00 -7.62 3.21
CA PHE A 236 4.49 -6.43 3.87
C PHE A 236 5.39 -5.21 3.62
N ALA A 237 6.72 -5.36 3.74
CA ALA A 237 7.69 -4.30 3.49
C ALA A 237 7.58 -3.77 2.05
N TYR A 238 7.35 -4.63 1.07
CA TYR A 238 7.16 -4.23 -0.33
C TYR A 238 5.73 -3.74 -0.67
N SER A 239 4.80 -3.74 0.27
CA SER A 239 3.42 -3.28 0.02
C SER A 239 3.38 -1.81 -0.42
N GLY A 240 2.31 -1.39 -1.10
CA GLY A 240 2.18 0.00 -1.60
C GLY A 240 2.64 0.23 -3.04
N TRP A 241 3.20 -0.78 -3.71
CA TRP A 241 3.57 -0.72 -5.14
C TRP A 241 2.40 -0.37 -6.07
N ASN A 242 1.15 -0.60 -5.64
CA ASN A 242 -0.08 -0.28 -6.35
C ASN A 242 -0.67 1.10 -5.99
N ALA A 243 -0.04 1.94 -5.16
CA ALA A 243 -0.66 3.17 -4.66
C ALA A 243 -1.21 4.10 -5.76
N ALA A 244 -0.51 4.23 -6.90
CA ALA A 244 -0.92 5.15 -7.96
C ALA A 244 -2.23 4.76 -8.69
N ILE A 245 -2.66 3.48 -8.68
CA ILE A 245 -3.90 3.08 -9.36
C ILE A 245 -5.16 3.61 -8.64
N TYR A 246 -5.07 3.89 -7.34
CA TYR A 246 -6.22 4.39 -6.56
C TYR A 246 -6.58 5.83 -6.90
N VAL A 247 -5.61 6.61 -7.39
CA VAL A 247 -5.75 8.01 -7.80
C VAL A 247 -5.59 8.18 -9.32
N GLY A 248 -5.86 7.12 -10.09
CA GLY A 248 -5.68 7.11 -11.54
C GLY A 248 -6.47 8.20 -12.28
N GLY A 249 -7.65 8.58 -11.75
CA GLY A 249 -8.47 9.67 -12.30
C GLY A 249 -7.88 11.05 -12.06
N GLU A 250 -7.03 11.21 -11.04
CA GLU A 250 -6.39 12.47 -10.64
C GLU A 250 -5.04 12.70 -11.35
N ILE A 251 -4.48 11.68 -12.01
CA ILE A 251 -3.15 11.74 -12.65
C ILE A 251 -3.20 12.36 -14.05
N LYS A 252 -2.32 13.33 -14.31
CA LYS A 252 -2.09 13.94 -15.63
C LYS A 252 -1.43 12.92 -16.56
N ASN A 253 -1.87 12.86 -17.81
CA ASN A 253 -1.35 11.94 -18.83
C ASN A 253 -1.18 10.49 -18.33
N PRO A 254 -2.25 9.87 -17.78
CA PRO A 254 -2.15 8.60 -17.05
C PRO A 254 -1.62 7.45 -17.93
N ALA A 255 -1.91 7.47 -19.23
CA ALA A 255 -1.37 6.51 -20.20
C ALA A 255 0.16 6.35 -20.17
N ARG A 256 0.89 7.41 -19.79
CA ARG A 256 2.36 7.39 -19.65
C ARG A 256 2.81 7.46 -18.21
N ASN A 257 2.16 8.29 -17.40
CA ASN A 257 2.62 8.56 -16.04
C ASN A 257 2.28 7.43 -15.07
N LEU A 258 1.16 6.72 -15.25
CA LEU A 258 0.80 5.62 -14.37
C LEU A 258 1.78 4.43 -14.49
N PRO A 259 2.10 3.94 -15.71
CA PRO A 259 3.09 2.87 -15.86
C PRO A 259 4.46 3.25 -15.31
N ARG A 260 4.90 4.49 -15.54
CA ARG A 260 6.19 4.99 -15.02
C ARG A 260 6.21 5.10 -13.51
N ALA A 261 5.12 5.57 -12.90
CA ALA A 261 5.01 5.67 -11.46
C ALA A 261 5.04 4.29 -10.79
N LEU A 262 4.23 3.35 -11.28
CA LEU A 262 4.16 1.99 -10.74
C LEU A 262 5.49 1.26 -10.92
N VAL A 263 5.94 1.07 -12.16
CA VAL A 263 7.15 0.27 -12.43
C VAL A 263 8.41 0.97 -11.92
N GLY A 264 8.52 2.28 -12.14
CA GLY A 264 9.69 3.06 -11.71
C GLY A 264 9.77 3.18 -10.19
N GLY A 265 8.66 3.46 -9.51
CA GLY A 265 8.62 3.59 -8.06
C GLY A 265 8.98 2.27 -7.37
N THR A 266 8.39 1.17 -7.86
CA THR A 266 8.69 -0.17 -7.36
C THR A 266 10.14 -0.59 -7.62
N ALA A 267 10.70 -0.29 -8.81
CA ALA A 267 12.10 -0.61 -9.11
C ALA A 267 13.08 0.17 -8.23
N ILE A 268 12.83 1.46 -8.00
CA ILE A 268 13.68 2.30 -7.15
C ILE A 268 13.68 1.78 -5.71
N VAL A 269 12.50 1.48 -5.15
CA VAL A 269 12.41 0.98 -3.77
C VAL A 269 12.99 -0.43 -3.66
N THR A 270 12.80 -1.28 -4.67
CA THR A 270 13.43 -2.60 -4.72
C THR A 270 14.96 -2.50 -4.65
N ALA A 271 15.56 -1.62 -5.47
CA ALA A 271 17.00 -1.40 -5.43
C ALA A 271 17.45 -0.86 -4.06
N LEU A 272 16.74 0.12 -3.50
CA LEU A 272 17.03 0.65 -2.17
C LEU A 272 17.00 -0.43 -1.10
N TYR A 273 15.97 -1.27 -1.09
CA TYR A 273 15.80 -2.31 -0.06
C TYR A 273 16.90 -3.34 -0.13
N LEU A 274 17.27 -3.79 -1.34
CA LEU A 274 18.39 -4.73 -1.51
C LEU A 274 19.72 -4.12 -1.04
N ILE A 275 19.94 -2.83 -1.30
CA ILE A 275 21.13 -2.11 -0.83
C ILE A 275 21.12 -1.97 0.69
N LEU A 276 19.97 -1.62 1.30
CA LEU A 276 19.82 -1.53 2.76
C LEU A 276 20.05 -2.88 3.44
N CYS A 277 19.45 -3.95 2.91
CA CYS A 277 19.63 -5.32 3.41
C CYS A 277 21.10 -5.75 3.35
N ALA A 278 21.79 -5.49 2.23
CA ALA A 278 23.23 -5.72 2.14
C ALA A 278 24.00 -4.90 3.20
N GLY A 279 23.65 -3.61 3.35
CA GLY A 279 24.24 -2.74 4.36
C GLY A 279 24.03 -3.23 5.80
N PHE A 280 22.86 -3.78 6.13
CA PHE A 280 22.61 -4.36 7.46
C PHE A 280 23.50 -5.58 7.72
N LEU A 281 23.72 -6.43 6.72
CA LEU A 281 24.62 -7.59 6.83
C LEU A 281 26.10 -7.21 6.92
N GLU A 282 26.50 -5.99 6.53
CA GLU A 282 27.85 -5.49 6.82
C GLU A 282 28.02 -5.05 8.28
N VAL A 283 26.93 -4.58 8.90
CA VAL A 283 26.97 -4.02 10.25
C VAL A 283 26.77 -5.10 11.30
N PHE A 284 25.95 -6.12 10.99
CA PHE A 284 25.53 -7.16 11.92
C PHE A 284 25.79 -8.54 11.34
N SER A 285 26.18 -9.49 12.19
CA SER A 285 25.96 -10.91 11.89
C SER A 285 24.46 -11.19 11.79
N LEU A 286 24.05 -12.31 11.18
CA LEU A 286 22.63 -12.67 11.11
C LEU A 286 21.97 -12.81 12.48
N GLU A 287 22.66 -13.45 13.42
CA GLU A 287 22.19 -13.56 14.81
C GLU A 287 22.06 -12.18 15.45
N GLY A 288 23.06 -11.31 15.28
CA GLY A 288 22.99 -9.94 15.80
C GLY A 288 21.87 -9.13 15.16
N LEU A 289 21.59 -9.31 13.87
CA LEU A 289 20.50 -8.65 13.17
C LEU A 289 19.13 -9.14 13.66
N ALA A 290 18.99 -10.42 14.02
CA ALA A 290 17.74 -10.95 14.58
C ALA A 290 17.36 -10.29 15.92
N ASP A 291 18.36 -9.84 16.69
CA ASP A 291 18.15 -9.31 18.04
C ASP A 291 17.87 -7.80 18.12
N VAL A 292 18.10 -7.02 17.06
CA VAL A 292 18.04 -5.54 17.14
C VAL A 292 16.62 -4.94 17.18
N GLY A 293 15.58 -5.74 16.89
CA GLY A 293 14.18 -5.29 16.85
C GLY A 293 13.84 -4.33 15.70
N GLU A 294 14.63 -3.28 15.51
CA GLU A 294 14.56 -2.36 14.38
C GLU A 294 15.98 -2.07 13.85
N ALA A 295 16.23 -2.45 12.59
CA ALA A 295 17.57 -2.48 12.00
C ALA A 295 18.14 -1.10 11.67
N GLY A 296 17.30 -0.10 11.36
CA GLY A 296 17.74 1.22 10.91
C GLY A 296 18.40 2.03 12.03
N THR A 297 17.74 2.18 13.18
CA THR A 297 18.29 2.90 14.33
C THR A 297 19.45 2.14 14.97
N ALA A 298 19.38 0.81 15.00
CA ALA A 298 20.49 -0.03 15.47
C ALA A 298 21.72 0.15 14.57
N ALA A 299 21.56 0.10 13.24
CA ALA A 299 22.67 0.33 12.32
C ALA A 299 23.24 1.75 12.48
N ALA A 300 22.38 2.76 12.66
CA ALA A 300 22.82 4.12 12.90
C ALA A 300 23.65 4.26 14.20
N GLN A 301 23.26 3.53 15.25
CA GLN A 301 24.01 3.50 16.51
C GLN A 301 25.39 2.86 16.33
N ALA A 302 25.48 1.77 15.57
CA ALA A 302 26.73 1.06 15.31
C ALA A 302 27.71 1.87 14.44
N ILE A 303 27.19 2.54 13.40
CA ILE A 303 28.03 3.24 12.41
C ILE A 303 28.37 4.67 12.83
N PHE A 304 27.37 5.42 13.30
CA PHE A 304 27.45 6.89 13.43
C PHE A 304 27.31 7.39 14.88
N GLY A 305 27.05 6.49 15.83
CA GLY A 305 26.85 6.84 17.23
C GLY A 305 25.58 7.68 17.50
N PRO A 306 25.48 8.34 18.66
CA PRO A 306 24.22 8.96 19.13
C PRO A 306 23.65 10.03 18.19
N LEU A 307 24.50 10.83 17.55
CA LEU A 307 24.02 11.85 16.61
C LEU A 307 23.42 11.21 15.36
N GLY A 308 24.04 10.15 14.85
CA GLY A 308 23.52 9.42 13.70
C GLY A 308 22.20 8.74 13.99
N VAL A 309 22.02 8.20 15.20
CA VAL A 309 20.72 7.67 15.65
C VAL A 309 19.63 8.72 15.51
N LEU A 310 19.84 9.94 16.01
CA LEU A 310 18.83 11.00 15.91
C LEU A 310 18.51 11.36 14.44
N VAL A 311 19.53 11.48 13.59
CA VAL A 311 19.35 11.83 12.17
C VAL A 311 18.60 10.72 11.42
N VAL A 312 19.04 9.47 11.54
CA VAL A 312 18.42 8.32 10.87
C VAL A 312 17.01 8.10 11.38
N THR A 313 16.77 8.17 12.68
CA THR A 313 15.42 8.08 13.27
C THR A 313 14.50 9.17 12.71
N GLY A 314 14.99 10.41 12.59
CA GLY A 314 14.23 11.50 11.99
C GLY A 314 13.87 11.25 10.51
N LEU A 315 14.78 10.65 9.73
CA LEU A 315 14.52 10.27 8.34
C LEU A 315 13.51 9.13 8.24
N ILE A 316 13.58 8.14 9.14
CA ILE A 316 12.59 7.06 9.22
C ILE A 316 11.22 7.66 9.51
N VAL A 317 11.08 8.52 10.52
CA VAL A 317 9.79 9.18 10.83
C VAL A 317 9.27 9.98 9.65
N LEU A 318 10.14 10.70 8.92
CA LEU A 318 9.74 11.45 7.73
C LEU A 318 9.21 10.51 6.63
N ALA A 319 9.84 9.37 6.41
CA ALA A 319 9.37 8.34 5.49
C ALA A 319 8.03 7.74 5.94
N MET A 320 7.86 7.48 7.24
CA MET A 320 6.60 6.96 7.80
C MET A 320 5.45 7.92 7.58
N ILE A 321 5.65 9.22 7.79
CA ILE A 321 4.64 10.25 7.47
C ILE A 321 4.26 10.18 5.98
N GLY A 322 5.22 9.98 5.09
CA GLY A 322 4.98 9.79 3.65
C GLY A 322 4.15 8.54 3.32
N SER A 323 4.48 7.40 3.94
CA SER A 323 3.75 6.14 3.75
C SER A 323 2.32 6.20 4.32
N LEU A 324 2.16 6.74 5.53
CA LEU A 324 0.87 6.92 6.19
C LEU A 324 -0.03 7.90 5.42
N ASN A 325 0.52 9.04 4.97
CA ASN A 325 -0.22 9.99 4.14
C ASN A 325 -0.66 9.36 2.82
N GLY A 326 0.21 8.61 2.16
CA GLY A 326 -0.14 7.83 0.97
C GLY A 326 -1.30 6.86 1.24
N SER A 327 -1.26 6.13 2.35
CA SER A 327 -2.29 5.16 2.74
C SER A 327 -3.65 5.78 3.05
N VAL A 328 -3.67 6.95 3.72
CA VAL A 328 -4.90 7.73 3.96
C VAL A 328 -5.48 8.23 2.63
N LEU A 329 -4.61 8.71 1.74
CA LEU A 329 -5.02 9.19 0.42
C LEU A 329 -5.63 8.04 -0.40
N THR A 330 -4.91 6.94 -0.60
CA THR A 330 -5.35 5.86 -1.48
C THR A 330 -6.52 5.07 -0.92
N GLY A 331 -6.54 4.76 0.38
CA GLY A 331 -7.58 3.95 0.99
C GLY A 331 -8.97 4.60 0.93
N SER A 332 -9.03 5.93 1.09
CA SER A 332 -10.31 6.65 0.99
C SER A 332 -10.94 6.59 -0.40
N ARG A 333 -10.14 6.39 -1.47
CA ARG A 333 -10.67 6.24 -2.84
C ARG A 333 -11.43 4.93 -3.04
N ILE A 334 -11.17 3.91 -2.23
CA ILE A 334 -11.91 2.64 -2.30
C ILE A 334 -13.31 2.82 -1.73
N ALA A 335 -13.42 3.35 -0.51
CA ALA A 335 -14.71 3.64 0.11
C ALA A 335 -15.52 4.62 -0.76
N PHE A 336 -14.85 5.59 -1.38
CA PHE A 336 -15.48 6.49 -2.34
C PHE A 336 -16.02 5.76 -3.58
N ALA A 337 -15.23 4.90 -4.20
CA ALA A 337 -15.66 4.13 -5.38
C ALA A 337 -16.78 3.15 -5.04
N MET A 338 -16.71 2.46 -3.89
CA MET A 338 -17.75 1.56 -3.40
C MET A 338 -19.04 2.33 -3.07
N GLY A 339 -18.93 3.49 -2.45
CA GLY A 339 -20.08 4.34 -2.09
C GLY A 339 -20.84 4.82 -3.34
N LYS A 340 -20.10 5.22 -4.39
CA LYS A 340 -20.69 5.57 -5.70
C LYS A 340 -21.44 4.42 -6.36
N GLN A 341 -21.04 3.18 -6.09
CA GLN A 341 -21.68 1.97 -6.63
C GLN A 341 -22.73 1.37 -5.69
N GLY A 342 -22.98 1.98 -4.52
CA GLY A 342 -23.91 1.46 -3.51
C GLY A 342 -23.41 0.20 -2.77
N ASP A 343 -22.11 -0.10 -2.86
CA ASP A 343 -21.47 -1.25 -2.23
C ASP A 343 -20.95 -0.95 -0.81
N CYS A 344 -21.03 0.30 -0.35
CA CYS A 344 -20.87 0.67 1.05
C CYS A 344 -21.82 1.82 1.42
N ALA A 345 -21.58 2.51 2.53
CA ALA A 345 -22.36 3.68 2.92
C ALA A 345 -22.41 4.70 1.76
N LYS A 346 -23.62 5.07 1.30
CA LYS A 346 -23.81 5.95 0.14
C LYS A 346 -23.07 7.28 0.28
N ALA A 347 -23.08 7.84 1.50
CA ALA A 347 -22.39 9.09 1.84
C ALA A 347 -20.87 9.02 1.63
N ALA A 348 -20.26 7.83 1.64
CA ALA A 348 -18.84 7.66 1.32
C ALA A 348 -18.53 8.03 -0.14
N GLY A 349 -19.52 7.94 -1.04
CA GLY A 349 -19.39 8.29 -2.45
C GLY A 349 -19.51 9.78 -2.77
N ASP A 350 -19.73 10.63 -1.76
CA ASP A 350 -19.89 12.07 -1.91
C ASP A 350 -18.58 12.81 -1.62
N LEU A 351 -18.38 13.95 -2.31
CA LEU A 351 -17.24 14.84 -2.07
C LEU A 351 -17.66 16.00 -1.16
N HIS A 352 -16.73 16.46 -0.32
CA HIS A 352 -16.93 17.62 0.53
C HIS A 352 -17.14 18.89 -0.33
N PRO A 353 -18.22 19.68 -0.13
CA PRO A 353 -18.56 20.81 -1.00
C PRO A 353 -17.46 21.86 -1.16
N ARG A 354 -16.69 22.11 -0.09
CA ARG A 354 -15.63 23.13 -0.07
C ARG A 354 -14.25 22.61 -0.48
N PHE A 355 -13.93 21.37 -0.09
CA PHE A 355 -12.56 20.84 -0.18
C PHE A 355 -12.39 19.84 -1.33
N ALA A 356 -13.49 19.38 -1.92
CA ALA A 356 -13.52 18.35 -2.96
C ALA A 356 -12.80 17.05 -2.55
N THR A 357 -12.78 16.74 -1.26
CA THR A 357 -12.21 15.52 -0.67
C THR A 357 -13.32 14.52 -0.30
N PRO A 358 -13.08 13.20 -0.35
CA PRO A 358 -14.07 12.19 0.05
C PRO A 358 -14.13 12.08 1.58
N ALA A 359 -14.66 13.11 2.25
CA ALA A 359 -14.57 13.29 3.70
C ALA A 359 -15.16 12.12 4.50
N VAL A 360 -16.32 11.59 4.10
CA VAL A 360 -16.94 10.46 4.78
C VAL A 360 -16.10 9.19 4.64
N ALA A 361 -15.53 8.94 3.45
CA ALA A 361 -14.65 7.81 3.22
C ALA A 361 -13.35 7.90 4.05
N LEU A 362 -12.76 9.10 4.17
CA LEU A 362 -11.59 9.38 5.00
C LEU A 362 -11.86 9.05 6.48
N TRP A 363 -12.95 9.59 7.03
CA TRP A 363 -13.31 9.35 8.43
C TRP A 363 -13.76 7.91 8.70
N MET A 364 -14.37 7.24 7.71
CA MET A 364 -14.67 5.81 7.79
C MET A 364 -13.38 4.98 7.90
N GLN A 365 -12.38 5.22 7.04
CA GLN A 365 -11.09 4.54 7.13
C GLN A 365 -10.39 4.83 8.48
N CYS A 366 -10.42 6.08 8.94
CA CYS A 366 -9.87 6.48 10.24
C CYS A 366 -10.53 5.70 11.39
N GLY A 367 -11.86 5.67 11.43
CA GLY A 367 -12.60 4.93 12.45
C GLY A 367 -12.31 3.44 12.45
N ILE A 368 -12.21 2.82 11.26
CA ILE A 368 -11.86 1.40 11.13
C ILE A 368 -10.41 1.15 11.56
N ALA A 369 -9.48 2.03 11.22
CA ALA A 369 -8.07 1.90 11.62
C ALA A 369 -7.92 1.97 13.15
N LEU A 370 -8.62 2.91 13.80
CA LEU A 370 -8.66 3.00 15.26
C LEU A 370 -9.32 1.77 15.88
N ALA A 371 -10.42 1.28 15.30
CA ALA A 371 -11.08 0.07 15.77
C ALA A 371 -10.17 -1.15 15.68
N LEU A 372 -9.46 -1.35 14.55
CA LEU A 372 -8.49 -2.43 14.41
C LEU A 372 -7.35 -2.29 15.41
N LEU A 373 -6.78 -1.09 15.56
CA LEU A 373 -5.68 -0.82 16.48
C LEU A 373 -6.02 -1.22 17.93
N PHE A 374 -7.20 -0.84 18.43
CA PHE A 374 -7.59 -1.14 19.81
C PHE A 374 -8.23 -2.52 19.98
N LEU A 375 -8.87 -3.07 18.95
CA LEU A 375 -9.40 -4.44 18.98
C LEU A 375 -8.26 -5.45 19.00
N ASP A 376 -7.24 -5.23 18.19
CA ASP A 376 -6.05 -6.05 18.15
C ASP A 376 -5.31 -6.01 19.51
N LEU A 377 -5.15 -4.82 20.10
CA LEU A 377 -4.65 -4.68 21.47
C LEU A 377 -5.47 -5.47 22.50
N ALA A 378 -6.80 -5.41 22.41
CA ALA A 378 -7.69 -6.08 23.35
C ALA A 378 -7.70 -7.61 23.20
N LEU A 379 -7.48 -8.13 21.99
CA LEU A 379 -7.53 -9.57 21.72
C LEU A 379 -6.17 -10.25 21.81
N PHE A 380 -5.10 -9.55 21.44
CA PHE A 380 -3.77 -10.13 21.22
C PHE A 380 -2.64 -9.43 21.98
N GLY A 381 -2.90 -8.30 22.65
CA GLY A 381 -1.87 -7.56 23.39
C GLY A 381 -1.04 -6.64 22.48
N ASP A 382 0.27 -6.87 22.33
CA ASP A 382 1.14 -6.02 21.49
C ASP A 382 1.04 -6.35 19.98
N GLY A 383 -0.19 -6.54 19.48
CA GLY A 383 -0.54 -7.23 18.22
C GLY A 383 -0.15 -6.54 16.89
N LEU A 384 0.97 -5.81 16.86
CA LEU A 384 1.58 -5.36 15.62
C LEU A 384 1.76 -6.52 14.62
N ASP A 385 2.30 -7.66 15.06
CA ASP A 385 2.56 -8.81 14.19
C ASP A 385 1.26 -9.45 13.68
N THR A 386 0.23 -9.55 14.53
CA THR A 386 -1.09 -10.07 14.16
C THR A 386 -1.78 -9.15 13.15
N LEU A 387 -1.65 -7.84 13.32
CA LEU A 387 -2.18 -6.84 12.41
C LEU A 387 -1.48 -6.87 11.04
N ILE A 388 -0.14 -7.01 11.03
CA ILE A 388 0.67 -7.19 9.82
C ILE A 388 0.27 -8.48 9.09
N ALA A 389 0.17 -9.60 9.80
CA ALA A 389 -0.18 -10.89 9.22
C ALA A 389 -1.59 -10.87 8.62
N TYR A 390 -2.58 -10.35 9.35
CA TYR A 390 -3.96 -10.19 8.87
C TYR A 390 -4.02 -9.31 7.61
N THR A 391 -3.36 -8.17 7.64
CA THR A 391 -3.31 -7.23 6.51
C THR A 391 -2.66 -7.86 5.29
N SER A 392 -1.52 -8.54 5.48
CA SER A 392 -0.75 -9.18 4.41
C SER A 392 -1.52 -10.33 3.77
N SER A 393 -2.17 -11.18 4.57
CA SER A 393 -3.04 -12.26 4.09
C SER A 393 -4.19 -11.72 3.23
N ALA A 394 -4.85 -10.64 3.67
CA ALA A 394 -5.88 -9.98 2.87
C ALA A 394 -5.33 -9.40 1.56
N MET A 395 -4.16 -8.74 1.61
CA MET A 395 -3.48 -8.21 0.43
C MET A 395 -3.10 -9.29 -0.59
N LEU A 396 -2.65 -10.46 -0.14
CA LEU A 396 -2.29 -11.58 -1.03
C LEU A 396 -3.52 -12.08 -1.78
N ILE A 397 -4.67 -12.22 -1.11
CA ILE A 397 -5.94 -12.64 -1.72
C ILE A 397 -6.39 -11.61 -2.75
N THR A 398 -6.54 -10.34 -2.36
CA THR A 398 -7.06 -9.30 -3.28
C THR A 398 -6.08 -8.98 -4.39
N GLY A 399 -4.78 -8.88 -4.08
CA GLY A 399 -3.71 -8.61 -5.03
C GLY A 399 -3.63 -9.69 -6.11
N THR A 400 -3.76 -10.96 -5.75
CA THR A 400 -3.79 -12.07 -6.72
C THR A 400 -4.95 -11.92 -7.71
N LEU A 401 -6.16 -11.65 -7.20
CA LEU A 401 -7.34 -11.43 -8.05
C LEU A 401 -7.16 -10.20 -8.96
N THR A 402 -6.62 -9.10 -8.41
CA THR A 402 -6.40 -7.87 -9.17
C THR A 402 -5.37 -8.09 -10.28
N VAL A 403 -4.23 -8.71 -9.99
CA VAL A 403 -3.17 -8.98 -10.98
C VAL A 403 -3.68 -9.91 -12.09
N LEU A 404 -4.42 -10.97 -11.73
CA LEU A 404 -5.02 -11.87 -12.71
C LEU A 404 -6.12 -11.21 -13.57
N SER A 405 -6.63 -10.05 -13.15
CA SER A 405 -7.58 -9.26 -13.96
C SER A 405 -7.00 -8.85 -15.30
N VAL A 406 -5.67 -8.66 -15.42
CA VAL A 406 -5.01 -8.45 -16.72
C VAL A 406 -5.32 -9.58 -17.67
N VAL A 407 -5.07 -10.83 -17.25
CA VAL A 407 -5.29 -12.03 -18.08
C VAL A 407 -6.74 -12.15 -18.52
N ILE A 408 -7.69 -11.88 -17.61
CA ILE A 408 -9.13 -11.92 -17.89
C ILE A 408 -9.53 -10.83 -18.88
N LEU A 409 -9.13 -9.59 -18.64
CA LEU A 409 -9.51 -8.44 -19.47
C LEU A 409 -8.83 -8.48 -20.84
N ARG A 410 -7.67 -9.13 -20.95
CA ARG A 410 -7.06 -9.38 -22.26
C ARG A 410 -7.96 -10.22 -23.17
N ARG A 411 -8.70 -11.17 -22.60
CA ARG A 411 -9.64 -12.05 -23.31
C ARG A 411 -11.02 -11.42 -23.50
N ARG A 412 -11.55 -10.76 -22.45
CA ARG A 412 -12.90 -10.16 -22.49
C ARG A 412 -12.97 -8.85 -23.27
N LEU A 413 -11.92 -8.02 -23.21
CA LEU A 413 -11.84 -6.71 -23.87
C LEU A 413 -10.62 -6.63 -24.79
N PRO A 414 -10.54 -7.44 -25.87
CA PRO A 414 -9.36 -7.52 -26.73
C PRO A 414 -9.15 -6.25 -27.58
N LYS A 415 -10.22 -5.52 -27.89
CA LYS A 415 -10.19 -4.32 -28.75
C LYS A 415 -9.94 -3.01 -27.99
N LEU A 416 -9.96 -3.03 -26.65
CA LEU A 416 -9.75 -1.83 -25.85
C LEU A 416 -8.28 -1.38 -25.99
N GLU A 417 -8.06 -0.07 -26.13
CA GLU A 417 -6.73 0.50 -26.30
C GLU A 417 -5.86 0.24 -25.04
N ARG A 418 -4.62 -0.19 -25.25
CA ARG A 418 -3.65 -0.46 -24.19
C ARG A 418 -2.38 0.36 -24.42
N PRO A 419 -2.32 1.59 -23.89
CA PRO A 419 -1.17 2.47 -24.07
C PRO A 419 0.13 1.88 -23.51
N TYR A 420 0.02 1.06 -22.48
CA TYR A 420 1.09 0.21 -21.97
C TYR A 420 0.62 -1.24 -22.01
N ARG A 421 1.52 -2.15 -22.38
CA ARG A 421 1.31 -3.59 -22.29
C ARG A 421 2.33 -4.20 -21.35
N THR A 422 1.87 -5.09 -20.46
CA THR A 422 2.71 -5.80 -19.50
C THR A 422 3.90 -6.48 -20.20
N PHE A 423 5.10 -6.06 -19.81
CA PHE A 423 6.36 -6.62 -20.30
C PHE A 423 6.47 -8.11 -19.93
N LEU A 424 7.02 -8.95 -20.81
CA LEU A 424 7.13 -10.41 -20.62
C LEU A 424 5.80 -11.15 -20.37
N TYR A 425 4.65 -10.57 -20.72
CA TYR A 425 3.36 -11.26 -20.57
C TYR A 425 3.37 -12.64 -21.26
N PRO A 426 2.85 -13.71 -20.61
CA PRO A 426 2.06 -13.72 -19.37
C PRO A 426 2.87 -13.93 -18.08
N LEU A 427 4.20 -13.84 -18.12
CA LEU A 427 5.06 -14.21 -17.00
C LEU A 427 4.77 -13.40 -15.71
N PRO A 428 4.69 -12.04 -15.72
CA PRO A 428 4.48 -11.30 -14.48
C PRO A 428 3.18 -11.65 -13.73
N PRO A 429 1.98 -11.65 -14.36
CA PRO A 429 0.77 -11.95 -13.60
C PRO A 429 0.72 -13.39 -13.09
N VAL A 430 1.35 -14.35 -13.79
CA VAL A 430 1.41 -15.75 -13.37
C VAL A 430 2.37 -15.93 -12.20
N LEU A 431 3.59 -15.37 -12.28
CA LEU A 431 4.58 -15.50 -11.21
C LEU A 431 4.14 -14.79 -9.91
N TYR A 432 3.50 -13.63 -10.03
CA TYR A 432 2.90 -12.95 -8.87
C TYR A 432 1.84 -13.84 -8.19
N ALA A 433 0.94 -14.42 -8.98
CA ALA A 433 -0.12 -15.28 -8.45
C ALA A 433 0.45 -16.54 -7.80
N ILE A 434 1.47 -17.16 -8.41
CA ILE A 434 2.16 -18.32 -7.85
C ILE A 434 2.81 -17.96 -6.51
N SER A 435 3.54 -16.85 -6.41
CA SER A 435 4.19 -16.48 -5.15
C SER A 435 3.17 -16.24 -4.05
N SER A 436 2.06 -15.56 -4.38
CA SER A 436 1.02 -15.23 -3.42
C SER A 436 0.26 -16.48 -2.94
N VAL A 437 -0.10 -17.39 -3.85
CA VAL A 437 -0.79 -18.64 -3.52
C VAL A 437 0.12 -19.57 -2.71
N LEU A 438 1.41 -19.64 -3.05
CA LEU A 438 2.39 -20.44 -2.31
C LEU A 438 2.46 -20.00 -0.85
N VAL A 439 2.60 -18.69 -0.61
CA VAL A 439 2.67 -18.13 0.74
C VAL A 439 1.39 -18.41 1.53
N LEU A 440 0.22 -18.13 0.94
CA LEU A 440 -1.05 -18.42 1.58
C LEU A 440 -1.22 -19.92 1.89
N ALA A 441 -0.79 -20.81 1.00
CA ALA A 441 -0.87 -22.25 1.20
C ALA A 441 0.04 -22.73 2.33
N VAL A 442 1.25 -22.18 2.44
CA VAL A 442 2.18 -22.51 3.52
C VAL A 442 1.63 -22.04 4.86
N LEU A 443 1.20 -20.78 4.96
CA LEU A 443 0.62 -20.21 6.17
C LEU A 443 -0.63 -20.98 6.61
N ALA A 444 -1.53 -21.31 5.67
CA ALA A 444 -2.71 -22.11 5.95
C ALA A 444 -2.37 -23.51 6.48
N ARG A 445 -1.34 -24.17 5.91
CA ARG A 445 -0.90 -25.50 6.34
C ARG A 445 -0.33 -25.50 7.76
N GLN A 446 0.26 -24.39 8.18
CA GLN A 446 0.81 -24.23 9.52
C GLN A 446 -0.23 -23.76 10.55
N GLY A 447 -1.46 -23.51 10.11
CA GLY A 447 -2.54 -23.10 11.00
C GLY A 447 -2.48 -21.61 11.38
N ASP A 448 -1.79 -20.78 10.59
CA ASP A 448 -1.78 -19.34 10.81
C ASP A 448 -3.22 -18.79 10.71
N PRO A 449 -3.75 -18.18 11.79
CA PRO A 449 -5.13 -17.72 11.82
C PRO A 449 -5.39 -16.57 10.83
N SER A 450 -4.38 -15.79 10.46
CA SER A 450 -4.53 -14.64 9.57
C SER A 450 -5.11 -15.00 8.21
N VAL A 451 -4.69 -16.14 7.64
CA VAL A 451 -5.18 -16.63 6.34
C VAL A 451 -6.66 -17.01 6.42
N TRP A 452 -7.03 -17.73 7.47
CA TRP A 452 -8.41 -18.19 7.67
C TRP A 452 -9.35 -17.03 8.00
N ILE A 453 -8.89 -16.06 8.78
CA ILE A 453 -9.63 -14.83 9.06
C ILE A 453 -9.85 -14.04 7.75
N ALA A 454 -8.80 -13.80 6.96
CA ALA A 454 -8.92 -13.06 5.71
C ALA A 454 -9.81 -13.79 4.68
N ALA A 455 -9.64 -15.10 4.51
CA ALA A 455 -10.47 -15.92 3.64
C ALA A 455 -11.93 -15.98 4.13
N GLY A 456 -12.15 -16.08 5.44
CA GLY A 456 -13.46 -16.07 6.07
C GLY A 456 -14.19 -14.74 5.84
N TRP A 457 -13.50 -13.61 6.01
CA TRP A 457 -14.04 -12.28 5.69
C TRP A 457 -14.39 -12.14 4.21
N PHE A 458 -13.52 -12.62 3.31
CA PHE A 458 -13.79 -12.61 1.86
C PHE A 458 -15.04 -13.44 1.51
N ALA A 459 -15.11 -14.67 2.02
CA ALA A 459 -16.24 -15.56 1.78
C ALA A 459 -17.54 -15.03 2.40
N GLY A 460 -17.46 -14.47 3.62
CA GLY A 460 -18.56 -13.82 4.31
C GLY A 460 -19.09 -12.61 3.53
N ALA A 461 -18.20 -11.75 3.01
CA ALA A 461 -18.57 -10.62 2.17
C ALA A 461 -19.24 -11.08 0.86
N LEU A 462 -18.73 -12.14 0.24
CA LEU A 462 -19.34 -12.71 -0.97
C LEU A 462 -20.74 -13.30 -0.69
N LEU A 463 -20.91 -13.99 0.44
CA LEU A 463 -22.20 -14.51 0.88
C LEU A 463 -23.18 -13.36 1.16
N PHE A 464 -22.75 -12.35 1.92
CA PHE A 464 -23.54 -11.15 2.19
C PHE A 464 -24.00 -10.47 0.90
N TYR A 465 -23.10 -10.29 -0.07
CA TYR A 465 -23.44 -9.72 -1.37
C TYR A 465 -24.53 -10.53 -2.11
N ARG A 466 -24.40 -11.87 -2.11
CA ARG A 466 -25.36 -12.76 -2.76
C ARG A 466 -26.74 -12.72 -2.10
N LEU A 467 -26.80 -12.60 -0.78
CA LEU A 467 -28.04 -12.60 -0.02
C LEU A 467 -28.76 -11.24 -0.07
N PHE A 468 -28.03 -10.15 0.06
CA PHE A 468 -28.62 -8.82 0.29
C PHE A 468 -28.51 -7.87 -0.91
N HIS A 469 -27.42 -7.94 -1.70
CA HIS A 469 -27.18 -6.98 -2.80
C HIS A 469 -27.72 -7.42 -4.16
N ARG A 470 -27.82 -8.74 -4.41
CA ARG A 470 -28.46 -9.25 -5.65
C ARG A 470 -29.89 -8.75 -5.85
N ARG A 471 -30.60 -8.41 -4.77
CA ARG A 471 -31.98 -7.88 -4.84
C ARG A 471 -32.06 -6.41 -5.27
N ARG A 472 -30.96 -5.64 -5.19
CA ARG A 472 -30.89 -4.22 -5.59
C ARG A 472 -30.37 -3.99 -7.00
N ALA A 473 -29.61 -4.94 -7.57
CA ALA A 473 -29.01 -4.82 -8.91
C ALA A 473 -29.97 -5.13 -10.08
N ALA A 474 -31.25 -5.41 -9.82
CA ALA A 474 -32.30 -5.55 -10.84
C ALA A 474 -32.88 -4.18 -11.27
N GLY A 475 -32.04 -3.14 -11.33
CA GLY A 475 -32.32 -1.83 -11.93
C GLY A 475 -31.48 -1.64 -13.20
N PRO A 476 -31.87 -0.76 -14.13
CA PRO A 476 -31.40 -0.78 -15.52
C PRO A 476 -29.88 -0.69 -15.64
N GLU A 477 -29.34 -1.50 -16.57
CA GLU A 477 -27.92 -1.70 -16.87
C GLU A 477 -27.09 -0.40 -16.87
N ALA A 478 -25.89 -0.50 -16.32
CA ALA A 478 -24.90 0.57 -16.37
C ALA A 478 -24.61 0.97 -17.84
N PRO A 479 -24.39 2.26 -18.14
CA PRO A 479 -24.17 2.72 -19.51
C PRO A 479 -22.90 2.10 -20.12
N ASP A 480 -22.99 1.81 -21.43
CA ASP A 480 -21.95 1.24 -22.28
C ASP A 480 -20.59 1.96 -22.11
N PRO A 481 -19.49 1.22 -21.81
CA PRO A 481 -18.15 1.77 -21.71
C PRO A 481 -17.63 2.46 -23.00
N ALA A 482 -18.29 2.30 -24.14
CA ALA A 482 -17.95 3.00 -25.39
C ALA A 482 -18.45 4.46 -25.46
N ALA A 483 -19.35 4.90 -24.57
CA ALA A 483 -20.04 6.19 -24.72
C ALA A 483 -19.23 7.44 -24.30
N HIS A 484 -18.02 7.29 -23.72
CA HIS A 484 -17.23 8.40 -23.20
C HIS A 484 -15.80 8.51 -23.76
N VAL A 485 -15.59 8.05 -24.99
CA VAL A 485 -14.42 8.50 -25.76
C VAL A 485 -14.79 9.83 -26.42
N VAL A 486 -14.39 10.93 -25.77
CA VAL A 486 -14.36 12.25 -26.41
C VAL A 486 -13.49 12.11 -27.65
N GLN A 487 -14.12 12.04 -28.83
CA GLN A 487 -13.39 12.14 -30.08
C GLN A 487 -12.66 13.49 -30.08
N PRO A 488 -11.35 13.53 -30.37
CA PRO A 488 -10.68 14.81 -30.58
C PRO A 488 -11.37 15.50 -31.75
N LYS A 489 -11.87 16.72 -31.51
CA LYS A 489 -12.32 17.59 -32.60
C LYS A 489 -11.14 17.77 -33.56
N ARG A 490 -11.36 17.42 -34.83
CA ARG A 490 -10.46 17.77 -35.93
C ARG A 490 -10.40 19.28 -36.10
#